data_AF-A0A0D2IXW1-F1
#
_entry.id   AF-A0A0D2IXW1-F1
#
_cell.length_a   1.000
_cell.length_b   1.000
_cell.length_c   1.000
_cell.angle_alpha   90.00
_cell.angle_beta   90.00
_cell.angle_gamma   90.00
#
_symmetry.space_group_name_H-M   'P 1'
#
loop_
_entity.id
_entity.type
_entity.pdbx_description
1 polymer ?
#
loop_
_entity_poly.entity_id
_entity_poly.type
_entity_poly.pdbx_seq_one_letter_code
_entity_poly.pdbx_strand_id
1 'polypeptide(L)'
;MVSAMVLELKGSYKIQYHANGHDKDPVEIDFTPPWRRISMVSGLEEALNVKLPQPLESEEARVFLAELCAKHGVQCPPPQTTGRLLDKLVGEFLEVQCVNPAFICDHPQLMSPLAKWHRNLPGLTERFELFVNTREVCNAYTELNDPIRQRQLFEDQAKNKAAGDDEAMFIDETFCTALEYGLPPTGGWGMGIDRMAMMLTDSINIKEVLLFPAMKPEEVGGKPAAGGAGDSSSAAVEGDGI
;
A
#
# COMPACT_ATOMS: atom_id res chain seq x y z
N MET A 1 -5.09 6.58 -20.81
CA MET A 1 -4.83 5.13 -20.84
C MET A 1 -6.01 4.35 -20.30
N VAL A 2 -6.29 4.40 -18.99
CA VAL A 2 -7.33 3.56 -18.36
C VAL A 2 -8.72 3.75 -18.96
N SER A 3 -9.22 4.98 -19.13
CA SER A 3 -10.54 5.20 -19.74
C SER A 3 -10.67 4.57 -21.14
N ALA A 4 -9.64 4.72 -21.99
CA ALA A 4 -9.60 4.11 -23.31
C ALA A 4 -9.55 2.58 -23.26
N MET A 5 -8.81 2.00 -22.30
CA MET A 5 -8.79 0.56 -22.08
C MET A 5 -10.16 0.01 -21.69
N VAL A 6 -10.89 0.71 -20.81
CA VAL A 6 -12.27 0.32 -20.44
C VAL A 6 -13.19 0.40 -21.66
N LEU A 7 -13.10 1.51 -22.42
CA LEU A 7 -13.90 1.67 -23.64
C LEU A 7 -13.65 0.55 -24.65
N GLU A 8 -12.39 0.22 -24.90
CA GLU A 8 -12.02 -0.84 -25.85
C GLU A 8 -12.54 -2.21 -25.42
N LEU A 9 -12.38 -2.56 -24.14
CA LEU A 9 -12.73 -3.91 -23.65
C LEU A 9 -14.22 -4.09 -23.35
N LYS A 10 -14.93 -3.02 -22.99
CA LYS A 10 -16.32 -3.08 -22.54
C LYS A 10 -17.30 -2.39 -23.49
N GLY A 11 -16.81 -1.70 -24.52
CA GLY A 11 -17.63 -0.94 -25.48
C GLY A 11 -18.27 0.33 -24.91
N SER A 12 -17.94 0.69 -23.66
CA SER A 12 -18.52 1.82 -22.92
C SER A 12 -17.53 2.30 -21.86
N TYR A 13 -17.60 3.57 -21.47
CA TYR A 13 -16.89 4.07 -20.28
C TYR A 13 -17.55 3.65 -18.96
N LYS A 14 -18.80 3.17 -19.02
CA LYS A 14 -19.58 2.75 -17.85
C LYS A 14 -19.59 1.24 -17.75
N ILE A 15 -19.28 0.73 -16.57
CA ILE A 15 -19.36 -0.70 -16.24
C ILE A 15 -20.25 -0.92 -15.02
N GLN A 16 -20.80 -2.12 -14.91
CA GLN A 16 -21.51 -2.60 -13.72
C GLN A 16 -20.57 -3.52 -12.94
N TYR A 17 -20.44 -3.31 -11.64
CA TYR A 17 -19.55 -4.09 -10.77
C TYR A 17 -20.22 -4.49 -9.46
N HIS A 18 -20.24 -5.78 -9.16
CA HIS A 18 -20.88 -6.36 -7.97
C HIS A 18 -19.96 -6.33 -6.75
N ALA A 19 -19.49 -5.14 -6.37
CA ALA A 19 -18.50 -4.93 -5.30
C ALA A 19 -18.84 -5.62 -3.97
N ASN A 20 -20.13 -5.81 -3.67
CA ASN A 20 -20.63 -6.32 -2.39
C ASN A 20 -21.18 -7.76 -2.46
N GLY A 21 -20.91 -8.46 -3.56
CA GLY A 21 -21.43 -9.80 -3.86
C GLY A 21 -22.41 -9.80 -5.03
N HIS A 22 -22.45 -10.91 -5.78
CA HIS A 22 -23.35 -11.10 -6.93
C HIS A 22 -24.83 -11.23 -6.53
N ASP A 23 -25.11 -11.35 -5.23
CA ASP A 23 -26.44 -11.38 -4.64
C ASP A 23 -27.04 -9.97 -4.41
N LYS A 24 -26.24 -8.91 -4.56
CA LYS A 24 -26.65 -7.51 -4.38
C LYS A 24 -26.66 -6.77 -5.69
N ASP A 25 -27.30 -5.60 -5.71
CA ASP A 25 -27.31 -4.74 -6.89
C ASP A 25 -25.88 -4.29 -7.27
N PRO A 26 -25.56 -4.27 -8.57
CA PRO A 26 -24.27 -3.78 -9.04
C PRO A 26 -24.15 -2.27 -8.84
N VAL A 27 -22.91 -1.82 -8.69
CA VAL A 27 -22.54 -0.41 -8.69
C VAL A 27 -22.14 -0.02 -10.12
N GLU A 28 -22.70 1.07 -10.63
CA GLU A 28 -22.23 1.68 -11.88
C GLU A 28 -20.94 2.46 -11.61
N ILE A 29 -19.88 2.16 -12.37
CA ILE A 29 -18.61 2.89 -12.34
C ILE A 29 -18.43 3.58 -13.69
N ASP A 30 -18.30 4.91 -13.66
CA ASP A 30 -18.11 5.75 -14.85
C ASP A 30 -16.65 6.19 -15.00
N PHE A 31 -15.98 5.65 -16.02
CA PHE A 31 -14.58 5.97 -16.35
C PHE A 31 -14.41 7.19 -17.28
N THR A 32 -15.47 7.96 -17.54
CA THR A 32 -15.40 9.16 -18.40
C THR A 32 -14.45 10.21 -17.80
N PRO A 33 -13.40 10.64 -18.51
CA PRO A 33 -12.51 11.71 -18.05
C PRO A 33 -13.14 13.11 -18.25
N PRO A 34 -12.70 14.15 -17.50
CA PRO A 34 -11.67 14.14 -16.47
C PRO A 34 -12.16 13.62 -15.12
N TRP A 35 -11.29 12.94 -14.39
CA TRP A 35 -11.61 12.39 -13.08
C TRP A 35 -11.43 13.39 -11.95
N ARG A 36 -12.20 13.21 -10.87
CA ARG A 36 -12.13 14.03 -9.65
C ARG A 36 -10.71 13.98 -9.07
N ARG A 37 -10.24 15.10 -8.54
CA ARG A 37 -8.96 15.21 -7.83
C ARG A 37 -9.21 15.76 -6.43
N ILE A 38 -8.60 15.15 -5.43
CA ILE A 38 -8.78 15.47 -4.01
C ILE A 38 -7.37 15.54 -3.41
N SER A 39 -6.97 16.67 -2.83
CA SER A 39 -5.71 16.67 -2.05
C SER A 39 -5.93 15.93 -0.74
N MET A 40 -5.01 15.06 -0.35
CA MET A 40 -5.15 14.17 0.80
C MET A 40 -5.41 14.96 2.09
N VAL A 41 -4.55 15.95 2.39
CA VAL A 41 -4.66 16.73 3.64
C VAL A 41 -5.90 17.60 3.63
N SER A 42 -6.12 18.38 2.57
CA SER A 42 -7.28 19.28 2.51
C SER A 42 -8.60 18.52 2.46
N GLY A 43 -8.64 17.40 1.75
CA GLY A 43 -9.82 16.53 1.68
C GLY A 43 -10.14 15.93 3.03
N LEU A 44 -9.12 15.51 3.80
CA LEU A 44 -9.32 14.97 5.12
C LEU A 44 -9.81 16.04 6.11
N GLU A 45 -9.24 17.25 6.05
CA GLU A 45 -9.72 18.41 6.82
C GLU A 45 -11.18 18.74 6.54
N GLU A 46 -11.59 18.71 5.26
CA GLU A 46 -12.97 18.96 4.84
C GLU A 46 -13.92 17.86 5.31
N ALA A 47 -13.54 16.59 5.13
CA ALA A 47 -14.36 15.44 5.52
C ALA A 47 -14.58 15.35 7.04
N LEU A 48 -13.58 15.74 7.83
CA LEU A 48 -13.62 15.69 9.29
C LEU A 48 -14.02 17.01 9.94
N ASN A 49 -14.11 18.09 9.16
CA ASN A 49 -14.34 19.45 9.63
C ASN A 49 -13.37 19.87 10.74
N VAL A 50 -12.08 19.59 10.54
CA VAL A 50 -10.97 19.93 11.45
C VAL A 50 -9.79 20.51 10.67
N LYS A 51 -8.88 21.19 11.37
CA LYS A 51 -7.57 21.56 10.81
C LYS A 51 -6.49 20.66 11.36
N LEU A 52 -5.68 20.08 10.48
CA LEU A 52 -4.58 19.23 10.91
C LEU A 52 -3.40 20.11 11.37
N PRO A 53 -2.78 19.79 12.52
CA PRO A 53 -1.59 20.50 12.98
C PRO A 53 -0.42 20.34 12.00
N GLN A 54 0.45 21.35 11.96
CA GLN A 54 1.63 21.41 11.12
C GLN A 54 2.85 21.74 12.00
N PRO A 55 4.05 21.17 11.74
CA PRO A 55 4.34 20.19 10.69
C PRO A 55 3.78 18.80 11.04
N LEU A 56 3.38 18.02 10.02
CA LEU A 56 2.78 16.68 10.22
C LEU A 56 3.75 15.67 10.86
N GLU A 57 5.05 15.93 10.78
CA GLU A 57 6.12 15.13 11.39
C GLU A 57 6.23 15.33 12.91
N SER A 58 5.52 16.30 13.49
CA SER A 58 5.62 16.60 14.92
C SER A 58 4.90 15.55 15.79
N GLU A 59 5.36 15.39 17.03
CA GLU A 59 4.71 14.49 17.99
C GLU A 59 3.31 14.98 18.34
N GLU A 60 3.09 16.30 18.37
CA GLU A 60 1.76 16.90 18.55
C GLU A 60 0.80 16.50 17.43
N ALA A 61 1.28 16.46 16.18
CA ALA A 61 0.48 16.01 15.05
C ALA A 61 0.14 14.51 15.17
N ARG A 62 1.11 13.69 15.57
CA ARG A 62 0.89 12.26 15.80
C ARG A 62 -0.18 12.01 16.88
N VAL A 63 -0.09 12.70 18.02
CA VAL A 63 -1.06 12.59 19.12
C VAL A 63 -2.45 13.07 18.68
N PHE A 64 -2.53 14.21 17.99
CA PHE A 64 -3.79 14.72 17.46
C PHE A 64 -4.48 13.72 16.51
N LEU A 65 -3.71 13.11 15.60
CA LEU A 65 -4.24 12.11 14.68
C LEU A 65 -4.68 10.83 15.41
N ALA A 66 -3.97 10.41 16.45
CA ALA A 66 -4.35 9.27 17.27
C ALA A 66 -5.68 9.52 18.01
N GLU A 67 -5.85 10.72 18.59
CA GLU A 67 -7.11 11.14 19.21
C GLU A 67 -8.24 11.22 18.20
N LEU A 68 -7.97 11.71 16.99
CA LEU A 68 -8.94 11.79 15.91
C LEU A 68 -9.38 10.39 15.46
N CYS A 69 -8.45 9.46 15.29
CA CYS A 69 -8.76 8.05 15.05
C CYS A 69 -9.67 7.48 16.15
N ALA A 70 -9.31 7.68 17.43
CA ALA A 70 -10.10 7.20 18.55
C ALA A 70 -11.51 7.80 18.60
N LYS A 71 -11.63 9.12 18.36
CA LYS A 71 -12.91 9.84 18.32
C LYS A 71 -13.86 9.31 17.24
N HIS A 72 -13.31 8.91 16.10
CA HIS A 72 -14.06 8.40 14.96
C HIS A 72 -14.16 6.87 14.91
N GLY A 73 -13.62 6.17 15.91
CA GLY A 73 -13.64 4.70 15.95
C GLY A 73 -12.73 4.02 14.93
N VAL A 74 -11.77 4.75 14.35
CA VAL A 74 -10.82 4.24 13.37
C VAL A 74 -9.71 3.46 14.09
N GLN A 75 -9.59 2.18 13.76
CA GLN A 75 -8.61 1.30 14.39
C GLN A 75 -7.25 1.42 13.70
N CYS A 76 -6.22 1.77 14.46
CA CYS A 76 -4.82 1.74 14.01
C CYS A 76 -3.99 0.86 14.96
N PRO A 77 -3.69 -0.40 14.57
CA PRO A 77 -2.80 -1.26 15.33
C PRO A 77 -1.40 -0.65 15.50
N PRO A 78 -0.70 -0.91 16.62
CA PRO A 78 0.69 -0.48 16.79
C PRO A 78 1.62 -0.97 15.66
N PRO A 79 2.66 -0.21 15.30
CA PRO A 79 2.99 1.12 15.80
C PRO A 79 2.06 2.22 15.24
N GLN A 80 1.69 3.19 16.08
CA GLN A 80 0.82 4.33 15.71
C GLN A 80 1.66 5.52 15.23
N THR A 81 2.36 5.34 14.11
CA THR A 81 3.10 6.40 13.43
C THR A 81 2.14 7.37 12.74
N THR A 82 2.56 8.63 12.53
CA THR A 82 1.74 9.64 11.83
C THR A 82 1.28 9.13 10.46
N GLY A 83 2.15 8.46 9.71
CA GLY A 83 1.83 7.92 8.40
C GLY A 83 0.72 6.86 8.44
N ARG A 84 0.80 5.91 9.38
CA ARG A 84 -0.22 4.86 9.55
C ARG A 84 -1.56 5.42 10.04
N LEU A 85 -1.53 6.43 10.91
CA LEU A 85 -2.75 7.11 11.36
C LEU A 85 -3.43 7.86 10.20
N LEU A 86 -2.66 8.58 9.38
CA LEU A 86 -3.17 9.25 8.19
C LEU A 86 -3.73 8.25 7.18
N ASP A 87 -3.02 7.17 6.88
CA ASP A 87 -3.48 6.08 6.01
C ASP A 87 -4.85 5.56 6.44
N LYS A 88 -5.03 5.28 7.73
CA LYS A 88 -6.30 4.75 8.27
C LYS A 88 -7.44 5.77 8.17
N LEU A 89 -7.16 7.04 8.44
CA LEU A 89 -8.15 8.12 8.29
C LEU A 89 -8.52 8.34 6.82
N VAL A 90 -7.55 8.29 5.90
CA VAL A 90 -7.79 8.40 4.46
C VAL A 90 -8.67 7.25 3.98
N GLY A 91 -8.36 6.02 4.40
CA GLY A 91 -9.17 4.83 4.13
C GLY A 91 -10.64 5.00 4.54
N GLU A 92 -10.88 5.49 5.74
CA GLU A 92 -12.24 5.64 6.28
C GLU A 92 -13.00 6.82 5.67
N PHE A 93 -12.33 7.95 5.42
CA PHE A 93 -13.01 9.20 5.08
C PHE A 93 -12.91 9.60 3.60
N LEU A 94 -11.85 9.23 2.88
CA LEU A 94 -11.62 9.66 1.50
C LEU A 94 -11.80 8.52 0.50
N GLU A 95 -11.21 7.35 0.76
CA GLU A 95 -11.26 6.22 -0.18
C GLU A 95 -12.70 5.75 -0.41
N VAL A 96 -13.53 5.76 0.64
CA VAL A 96 -14.96 5.41 0.55
C VAL A 96 -15.76 6.33 -0.38
N GLN A 97 -15.29 7.55 -0.64
CA GLN A 97 -15.94 8.49 -1.57
C GLN A 97 -15.59 8.20 -3.04
N CYS A 98 -14.59 7.35 -3.30
CA CYS A 98 -14.03 7.11 -4.62
C CYS A 98 -14.72 5.93 -5.32
N VAL A 99 -16.04 6.04 -5.56
CA VAL A 99 -16.80 5.05 -6.34
C VAL A 99 -16.37 5.08 -7.80
N ASN A 100 -16.53 6.25 -8.43
CA ASN A 100 -15.93 6.52 -9.73
C ASN A 100 -14.42 6.76 -9.59
N PRO A 101 -13.64 6.63 -10.68
CA PRO A 101 -12.23 6.95 -10.67
C PRO A 101 -11.96 8.34 -10.10
N ALA A 102 -11.13 8.40 -9.07
CA ALA A 102 -10.73 9.64 -8.42
C ALA A 102 -9.24 9.59 -8.05
N PHE A 103 -8.56 10.72 -8.20
CA PHE A 103 -7.20 10.89 -7.76
C PHE A 103 -7.19 11.47 -6.35
N ILE A 104 -6.53 10.77 -5.43
CA ILE A 104 -6.07 11.37 -4.17
C ILE A 104 -4.64 11.85 -4.42
N CYS A 105 -4.37 13.13 -4.23
CA CYS A 105 -3.12 13.80 -4.57
C CYS A 105 -2.43 14.39 -3.34
N ASP A 106 -1.20 14.85 -3.53
CA ASP A 106 -0.46 15.70 -2.59
C ASP A 106 -0.22 15.04 -1.23
N HIS A 107 0.19 13.77 -1.25
CA HIS A 107 0.49 13.00 -0.05
C HIS A 107 1.62 13.64 0.77
N PRO A 108 1.56 13.61 2.11
CA PRO A 108 2.66 14.03 2.97
C PRO A 108 3.97 13.28 2.68
N GLN A 109 5.11 13.98 2.84
CA GLN A 109 6.44 13.41 2.60
C GLN A 109 6.75 12.22 3.49
N LEU A 110 6.29 12.25 4.75
CA LEU A 110 6.46 11.15 5.70
C LEU A 110 5.82 9.83 5.24
N MET A 111 4.81 9.88 4.35
CA MET A 111 4.15 8.71 3.77
C MET A 111 4.76 8.30 2.43
N SER A 112 5.67 9.10 1.89
CA SER A 112 6.11 9.02 0.49
C SER A 112 7.64 9.20 0.41
N PRO A 113 8.43 8.25 0.94
CA PRO A 113 9.89 8.40 1.09
C PRO A 113 10.67 8.46 -0.23
N LEU A 114 10.05 8.07 -1.35
CA LEU A 114 10.63 8.09 -2.70
C LEU A 114 10.02 9.19 -3.58
N ALA A 115 8.96 9.84 -3.13
CA ALA A 115 8.30 10.90 -3.90
C ALA A 115 8.99 12.24 -3.66
N LYS A 116 9.14 13.01 -4.73
CA LYS A 116 9.73 14.34 -4.68
C LYS A 116 8.79 15.31 -3.95
N TRP A 117 9.39 16.23 -3.19
CA TRP A 117 8.66 17.27 -2.48
C TRP A 117 7.80 18.11 -3.45
N HIS A 118 6.66 18.57 -2.96
CA HIS A 118 5.74 19.37 -3.74
C HIS A 118 6.29 20.78 -3.98
N ARG A 119 6.24 21.25 -5.23
CA ARG A 119 6.83 22.54 -5.62
C ARG A 119 6.24 23.77 -4.93
N ASN A 120 4.97 23.69 -4.48
CA ASN A 120 4.21 24.82 -3.91
C ASN A 120 3.67 24.57 -2.48
N LEU A 121 3.73 23.33 -1.97
CA LEU A 121 3.05 22.94 -0.73
C LEU A 121 4.07 22.27 0.20
N PRO A 122 4.69 23.03 1.11
CA PRO A 122 5.70 22.49 2.02
C PRO A 122 5.18 21.30 2.82
N GLY A 123 6.01 20.26 2.99
CA GLY A 123 5.68 19.03 3.70
C GLY A 123 4.91 17.99 2.88
N LEU A 124 4.39 18.35 1.70
CA LEU A 124 3.71 17.42 0.78
C LEU A 124 4.64 16.98 -0.36
N THR A 125 4.18 16.02 -1.15
CA THR A 125 4.88 15.46 -2.30
C THR A 125 4.05 15.54 -3.57
N GLU A 126 4.71 15.47 -4.73
CA GLU A 126 4.02 15.37 -6.02
C GLU A 126 3.59 13.92 -6.31
N ARG A 127 2.76 13.37 -5.43
CA ARG A 127 2.22 12.01 -5.51
C ARG A 127 0.72 12.03 -5.81
N PHE A 128 0.25 11.03 -6.52
CA PHE A 128 -1.15 10.70 -6.58
C PHE A 128 -1.39 9.19 -6.52
N GLU A 129 -2.55 8.83 -6.03
CA GLU A 129 -3.11 7.49 -6.09
C GLU A 129 -4.44 7.55 -6.83
N LEU A 130 -4.67 6.58 -7.71
CA LEU A 130 -5.96 6.41 -8.38
C LEU A 130 -6.79 5.41 -7.59
N PHE A 131 -7.97 5.83 -7.14
CA PHE A 131 -8.96 4.98 -6.51
C PHE A 131 -10.13 4.74 -7.46
N VAL A 132 -10.62 3.50 -7.49
CA VAL A 132 -11.83 3.09 -8.21
C VAL A 132 -12.60 2.12 -7.34
N ASN A 133 -13.89 2.34 -7.16
CA ASN A 133 -14.75 1.55 -6.28
C ASN A 133 -14.09 1.31 -4.91
N THR A 134 -13.65 2.40 -4.27
CA THR A 134 -13.03 2.44 -2.94
C THR A 134 -11.76 1.61 -2.78
N ARG A 135 -11.13 1.21 -3.89
CA ARG A 135 -9.87 0.47 -3.91
C ARG A 135 -8.83 1.25 -4.69
N GLU A 136 -7.62 1.28 -4.16
CA GLU A 136 -6.45 1.81 -4.86
C GLU A 136 -6.15 0.96 -6.11
N VAL A 137 -5.83 1.58 -7.22
CA VAL A 137 -5.56 0.95 -8.52
C VAL A 137 -4.19 1.33 -9.03
N CYS A 138 -3.80 2.59 -8.85
CA CYS A 138 -2.49 3.10 -9.25
C CYS A 138 -1.86 3.94 -8.16
N ASN A 139 -0.53 3.94 -8.12
CA ASN A 139 0.26 4.86 -7.33
C ASN A 139 1.36 5.45 -8.23
N ALA A 140 1.58 6.76 -8.14
CA ALA A 140 2.50 7.46 -9.01
C ALA A 140 2.99 8.74 -8.37
N TYR A 141 4.20 9.16 -8.74
CA TYR A 141 4.80 10.36 -8.21
C TYR A 141 5.90 10.90 -9.12
N THR A 142 6.20 12.19 -8.97
CA THR A 142 7.48 12.72 -9.42
C THR A 142 8.58 12.06 -8.59
N GLU A 143 9.56 11.44 -9.23
CA GLU A 143 10.63 10.69 -8.58
C GLU A 143 11.56 11.64 -7.81
N LEU A 144 11.89 11.28 -6.56
CA LEU A 144 12.91 11.97 -5.80
C LEU A 144 14.28 11.67 -6.39
N ASN A 145 14.86 12.68 -7.04
CA ASN A 145 16.14 12.56 -7.71
C ASN A 145 17.29 13.31 -7.01
N ASP A 146 17.08 13.77 -5.78
CA ASP A 146 18.13 14.36 -4.93
C ASP A 146 18.71 13.27 -4.00
N PRO A 147 19.98 12.85 -4.19
CA PRO A 147 20.57 11.75 -3.43
C PRO A 147 20.74 12.05 -1.95
N ILE A 148 21.02 13.32 -1.59
CA ILE A 148 21.22 13.72 -0.19
C ILE A 148 19.88 13.63 0.53
N ARG A 149 18.83 14.15 -0.10
CA ARG A 149 17.48 14.07 0.46
C ARG A 149 16.98 12.63 0.54
N GLN A 150 17.25 11.82 -0.47
CA GLN A 150 16.86 10.41 -0.48
C GLN A 150 17.52 9.63 0.66
N ARG A 151 18.82 9.86 0.91
CA ARG A 151 19.55 9.21 2.02
C ARG A 151 18.96 9.59 3.37
N GLN A 152 18.62 10.87 3.59
CA GLN A 152 17.94 11.32 4.81
C GLN A 152 16.60 10.60 5.04
N LEU A 153 15.79 10.46 3.99
CA LEU A 153 14.49 9.77 4.09
C LEU A 153 14.67 8.27 4.37
N PHE A 154 15.71 7.64 3.83
CA PHE A 154 16.05 6.26 4.18
C PHE A 154 16.53 6.11 5.62
N GLU A 155 17.32 7.05 6.14
CA GLU A 155 17.71 7.06 7.55
C GLU A 155 16.49 7.18 8.47
N ASP A 156 15.51 8.02 8.11
CA ASP A 156 14.26 8.16 8.87
C ASP A 156 13.38 6.89 8.79
N GLN A 157 13.30 6.25 7.63
CA GLN A 157 12.65 4.94 7.48
C GLN A 157 13.35 3.86 8.33
N ALA A 158 14.67 3.86 8.38
CA ALA A 158 15.43 2.91 9.21
C ALA A 158 15.19 3.14 10.72
N LYS A 159 15.01 4.39 11.16
CA LYS A 159 14.59 4.70 12.54
C LYS A 159 13.19 4.16 12.83
N ASN A 160 12.23 4.34 11.91
CA ASN A 160 10.88 3.79 12.06
C ASN A 160 10.90 2.26 12.14
N LYS A 161 11.73 1.61 11.31
CA LYS A 161 11.95 0.17 11.36
C LYS A 161 12.49 -0.30 12.72
N ALA A 162 13.49 0.40 13.24
CA ALA A 162 14.05 0.13 14.57
C ALA A 162 13.02 0.34 15.70
N ALA A 163 12.01 1.18 15.47
CA ALA A 163 10.88 1.40 16.37
C ALA A 163 9.74 0.37 16.21
N GLY A 164 9.91 -0.66 15.37
CA GLY A 164 8.97 -1.77 15.21
C GLY A 164 8.01 -1.63 14.02
N ASP A 165 8.30 -0.77 13.04
CA ASP A 165 7.56 -0.71 11.78
C ASP A 165 8.15 -1.69 10.76
N ASP A 166 7.57 -2.90 10.70
CA ASP A 166 8.04 -3.97 9.81
C ASP A 166 7.90 -3.63 8.31
N GLU A 167 7.03 -2.67 7.97
CA GLU A 167 6.80 -2.21 6.59
C GLU A 167 7.80 -1.12 6.14
N ALA A 168 8.61 -0.59 7.07
CA ALA A 168 9.58 0.44 6.76
C ALA A 168 10.75 -0.08 5.92
N MET A 169 11.18 0.76 4.99
CA MET A 169 12.22 0.45 4.00
C MET A 169 13.62 0.33 4.64
N PHE A 170 14.51 -0.40 3.96
CA PHE A 170 15.93 -0.43 4.30
C PHE A 170 16.68 0.70 3.60
N ILE A 171 17.85 1.07 4.14
CA ILE A 171 18.77 1.97 3.45
C ILE A 171 19.42 1.20 2.31
N ASP A 172 19.18 1.64 1.07
CA ASP A 172 19.84 1.11 -0.12
C ASP A 172 20.91 2.09 -0.62
N GLU A 173 22.14 1.88 -0.16
CA GLU A 173 23.28 2.70 -0.58
C GLU A 173 23.62 2.55 -2.07
N THR A 174 23.26 1.42 -2.69
CA THR A 174 23.49 1.24 -4.13
C THR A 174 22.52 2.11 -4.95
N PHE A 175 21.28 2.24 -4.49
CA PHE A 175 20.30 3.17 -5.06
C PHE A 175 20.72 4.62 -4.85
N CYS A 176 21.15 5.00 -3.64
CA CYS A 176 21.66 6.35 -3.39
C CYS A 176 22.87 6.69 -4.27
N THR A 177 23.82 5.75 -4.40
CA THR A 177 24.96 5.91 -5.30
C THR A 177 24.52 6.11 -6.74
N ALA A 178 23.53 5.35 -7.23
CA ALA A 178 22.98 5.52 -8.57
C ALA A 178 22.35 6.91 -8.79
N LEU A 179 21.66 7.46 -7.78
CA LEU A 179 21.12 8.82 -7.84
C LEU A 179 22.22 9.89 -7.94
N GLU A 180 23.38 9.66 -7.33
CA GLU A 180 24.54 10.57 -7.40
C GLU A 180 25.14 10.67 -8.82
N TYR A 181 24.95 9.65 -9.68
CA TYR A 181 25.30 9.73 -11.11
C TYR A 181 24.35 10.62 -11.92
N GLY A 182 23.21 10.99 -11.34
CA GLY A 182 22.24 11.91 -11.92
C GLY A 182 21.03 11.21 -12.55
N LEU A 183 19.95 11.11 -11.78
CA LEU A 183 18.63 10.77 -12.28
C LEU A 183 17.96 12.04 -12.87
N PRO A 184 17.58 12.07 -14.16
CA PRO A 184 16.82 13.18 -14.73
C PRO A 184 15.48 13.41 -14.02
N PRO A 185 14.85 14.58 -14.14
CA PRO A 185 13.47 14.78 -13.68
C PRO A 185 12.54 13.73 -14.31
N THR A 186 12.05 12.81 -13.48
CA THR A 186 11.34 11.59 -13.90
C THR A 186 10.03 11.48 -13.15
N GLY A 187 9.02 10.86 -13.77
CA GLY A 187 7.79 10.45 -13.09
C GLY A 187 7.64 8.94 -13.19
N GLY A 188 7.44 8.29 -12.05
CA GLY A 188 7.13 6.86 -11.98
C GLY A 188 5.65 6.61 -11.79
N TRP A 189 5.24 5.41 -12.16
CA TRP A 189 3.85 4.99 -12.09
C TRP A 189 3.78 3.47 -11.96
N GLY A 190 2.91 2.99 -11.07
CA GLY A 190 2.57 1.59 -10.92
C GLY A 190 1.05 1.39 -10.91
N MET A 191 0.61 0.23 -11.38
CA MET A 191 -0.81 -0.18 -11.35
C MET A 191 -0.96 -1.64 -11.00
N GLY A 192 -1.94 -1.92 -10.14
CA GLY A 192 -2.36 -3.28 -9.83
C GLY A 192 -3.12 -3.87 -11.01
N ILE A 193 -2.44 -4.66 -11.84
CA ILE A 193 -3.05 -5.34 -12.98
C ILE A 193 -4.17 -6.27 -12.52
N ASP A 194 -3.97 -7.00 -11.42
CA ASP A 194 -4.97 -7.92 -10.87
C ASP A 194 -6.24 -7.16 -10.44
N ARG A 195 -6.09 -6.00 -9.80
CA ARG A 195 -7.22 -5.15 -9.38
C ARG A 195 -7.99 -4.61 -10.60
N MET A 196 -7.27 -4.21 -11.66
CA MET A 196 -7.91 -3.83 -12.92
C MET A 196 -8.64 -4.99 -13.58
N ALA A 197 -8.02 -6.19 -13.62
CA ALA A 197 -8.63 -7.38 -14.16
C ALA A 197 -9.92 -7.70 -13.40
N MET A 198 -9.89 -7.71 -12.06
CA MET A 198 -11.05 -7.95 -11.19
C MET A 198 -12.23 -7.05 -11.55
N MET A 199 -12.01 -5.74 -11.67
CA MET A 199 -13.09 -4.81 -12.02
C MET A 199 -13.63 -5.03 -13.43
N LEU A 200 -12.75 -5.33 -14.40
CA LEU A 200 -13.13 -5.54 -15.80
C LEU A 200 -13.86 -6.86 -16.02
N THR A 201 -13.59 -7.88 -15.20
CA THR A 201 -14.23 -9.20 -15.24
C THR A 201 -15.35 -9.37 -14.22
N ASP A 202 -15.70 -8.31 -13.48
CA ASP A 202 -16.71 -8.36 -12.41
C ASP A 202 -16.42 -9.44 -11.36
N SER A 203 -15.14 -9.57 -10.98
CA SER A 203 -14.67 -10.57 -10.02
C SER A 203 -14.35 -9.93 -8.68
N ILE A 204 -15.10 -10.31 -7.63
CA ILE A 204 -14.92 -9.80 -6.27
C ILE A 204 -13.68 -10.36 -5.54
N ASN A 205 -13.13 -11.47 -6.02
CA ASN A 205 -11.99 -12.16 -5.41
C ASN A 205 -10.82 -12.21 -6.37
N ILE A 206 -9.62 -11.81 -5.92
CA ILE A 206 -8.39 -11.82 -6.71
C ILE A 206 -8.03 -13.22 -7.24
N LYS A 207 -8.48 -14.28 -6.55
CA LYS A 207 -8.25 -15.66 -6.99
C LYS A 207 -8.90 -15.99 -8.34
N GLU A 208 -9.96 -15.28 -8.71
CA GLU A 208 -10.65 -15.49 -9.99
C GLU A 208 -9.84 -14.98 -11.20
N VAL A 209 -8.91 -14.04 -10.97
CA VAL A 209 -8.08 -13.44 -12.03
C VAL A 209 -6.65 -13.98 -12.04
N LEU A 210 -6.35 -14.94 -11.16
CA LEU A 210 -5.06 -15.62 -11.06
C LEU A 210 -5.22 -17.08 -11.47
N LEU A 211 -4.44 -17.55 -12.45
CA LEU A 211 -4.52 -18.96 -12.90
C LEU A 211 -4.20 -19.97 -11.79
N PHE A 212 -3.24 -19.64 -10.92
CA PHE A 212 -2.82 -20.49 -9.80
C PHE A 212 -2.62 -19.61 -8.55
N PRO A 213 -3.70 -19.28 -7.83
CA PRO A 213 -3.60 -18.43 -6.65
C PRO A 213 -2.93 -19.17 -5.49
N ALA A 214 -2.26 -18.42 -4.60
CA ALA A 214 -1.71 -18.99 -3.38
C ALA A 214 -2.86 -19.54 -2.50
N MET A 215 -2.77 -20.84 -2.17
CA MET A 215 -3.70 -21.54 -1.30
C MET A 215 -3.00 -21.93 0.00
N LYS A 216 -3.75 -21.93 1.11
CA LYS A 216 -3.25 -22.52 2.35
C LYS A 216 -3.05 -24.02 2.11
N PRO A 217 -1.87 -24.59 2.38
CA PRO A 217 -1.65 -26.03 2.26
C PRO A 217 -2.65 -26.79 3.15
N GLU A 218 -3.12 -27.96 2.68
CA GLU A 218 -3.84 -28.88 3.55
C GLU A 218 -2.87 -29.48 4.56
N GLU A 219 -3.22 -29.48 5.85
CA GLU A 219 -2.43 -30.19 6.86
C GLU A 219 -2.56 -31.69 6.59
N VAL A 220 -1.49 -32.32 6.10
CA VAL A 220 -1.42 -33.78 5.97
C VAL A 220 -1.27 -34.36 7.38
N GLY A 221 -2.41 -34.59 8.03
CA GLY A 221 -2.52 -35.26 9.32
C GLY A 221 -2.09 -36.73 9.21
N GLY A 222 -0.85 -37.02 9.54
CA GLY A 222 -0.34 -38.38 9.65
C GLY A 222 1.03 -38.41 10.31
N LYS A 223 1.07 -38.41 11.65
CA LYS A 223 2.25 -38.90 12.38
C LYS A 223 2.60 -40.29 11.82
N PRO A 224 3.84 -40.57 11.41
CA PRO A 224 4.25 -41.95 11.21
C PRO A 224 4.12 -42.63 12.58
N ALA A 225 3.30 -43.67 12.65
CA ALA A 225 3.24 -44.55 13.79
C ALA A 225 4.66 -45.06 14.06
N ALA A 226 5.19 -44.75 15.23
CA ALA A 226 6.41 -45.35 15.73
C ALA A 226 6.15 -46.86 15.87
N GLY A 227 6.54 -47.62 14.85
CA GLY A 227 6.63 -49.07 14.91
C GLY A 227 7.80 -49.44 15.80
N GLY A 228 7.49 -49.86 17.04
CA GLY A 228 8.45 -50.48 17.93
C GLY A 228 8.71 -51.94 17.53
N ALA A 229 9.99 -52.25 17.32
CA ALA A 229 10.64 -53.56 17.51
C ALA A 229 12.14 -53.29 17.25
N GLY A 230 13.12 -53.68 18.04
CA GLY A 230 13.23 -54.51 19.23
C GLY A 230 14.73 -54.53 19.55
N ASP A 231 15.02 -54.65 20.84
CA ASP A 231 16.35 -54.63 21.45
C ASP A 231 17.26 -55.78 20.97
N SER A 232 18.53 -55.50 20.66
CA SER A 232 19.65 -56.43 20.93
C SER A 232 21.03 -55.72 20.87
N SER A 233 21.66 -55.68 22.03
CA SER A 233 23.07 -55.37 22.24
C SER A 233 24.01 -56.39 21.57
N SER A 234 25.18 -55.94 21.09
CA SER A 234 26.46 -56.63 21.35
C SER A 234 27.65 -55.69 21.13
N ALA A 235 28.63 -55.81 22.02
CA ALA A 235 29.89 -55.09 22.05
C ALA A 235 31.01 -55.90 21.37
N ALA A 236 32.03 -55.21 20.83
CA ALA A 236 33.48 -55.56 20.76
C ALA A 236 34.14 -54.74 19.61
N VAL A 237 35.06 -53.79 19.88
CA VAL A 237 36.53 -53.93 19.99
C VAL A 237 37.24 -54.23 18.66
N GLU A 238 38.04 -53.26 18.19
CA GLU A 238 39.37 -53.38 17.53
C GLU A 238 39.77 -51.94 17.09
N GLY A 239 40.94 -51.34 17.36
CA GLY A 239 42.24 -51.89 17.73
C GLY A 239 43.21 -51.83 16.54
N ASP A 240 44.19 -50.93 16.60
CA ASP A 240 45.40 -50.78 15.75
C ASP A 240 45.19 -50.30 14.29
N GLY A 241 46.03 -49.46 13.66
CA GLY A 241 47.37 -48.89 13.87
C GLY A 241 47.74 -48.29 12.50
N ILE A 242 48.36 -47.12 12.36
CA ILE A 242 49.76 -46.72 12.61
C ILE A 242 49.78 -45.19 12.68
#